data_AF-A0A7C5U8F3-F1
#
_entry.id   AF-A0A7C5U8F3-F1
#
_cell.length_a   1.000
_cell.length_b   1.000
_cell.length_c   1.000
_cell.angle_alpha   90.00
_cell.angle_beta   90.00
_cell.angle_gamma   90.00
#
_symmetry.space_group_name_H-M   'P 1'
#
loop_
_entity.id
_entity.type
_entity.pdbx_description
1 polymer ?
#
loop_
_entity_poly.entity_id
_entity_poly.type
_entity_poly.pdbx_seq_one_letter_code
_entity_poly.pdbx_strand_id
1 'polypeptide(L)' 'MDFKLSEDQKINTLKENVKHFIAVLSGKGGVGKTTVSVNLATALAENGYNVGILDIDIHGPDIVRMLGGNALPSVD' A
#
# COMPACT_ATOMS: atom_id res chain seq x y z
N MET A 1 27.67 11.10 6.59
CA MET A 1 27.45 10.03 7.59
C MET A 1 26.04 9.53 7.35
N ASP A 2 25.89 8.38 6.69
CA ASP A 2 24.57 7.82 6.42
C ASP A 2 24.13 6.99 7.63
N PHE A 3 23.19 7.54 8.41
CA PHE A 3 22.53 6.80 9.48
C PHE A 3 21.53 5.83 8.86
N LYS A 4 21.93 4.56 8.70
CA LYS A 4 21.04 3.51 8.21
C LYS A 4 20.32 2.88 9.42
N LEU A 5 19.01 3.07 9.52
CA LEU A 5 18.18 2.44 10.54
C LEU A 5 18.21 0.91 10.38
N SER A 6 18.24 0.19 11.50
CA SER A 6 18.08 -1.27 11.50
C SER A 6 16.66 -1.68 11.07
N GLU A 7 16.47 -2.91 10.61
CA GLU A 7 15.15 -3.44 10.20
C GLU A 7 14.10 -3.29 11.31
N ASP A 8 14.45 -3.63 12.54
CA ASP A 8 13.56 -3.50 13.70
C ASP A 8 13.17 -2.05 13.97
N GLN A 9 14.12 -1.11 13.81
CA GLN A 9 13.84 0.32 13.94
C GLN A 9 12.89 0.81 12.86
N LYS A 10 13.07 0.40 11.60
CA LYS A 10 12.17 0.78 10.49
C LYS A 10 10.73 0.29 10.74
N ILE A 11 10.57 -0.96 11.19
CA ILE A 11 9.24 -1.53 11.48
C ILE A 11 8.57 -0.78 12.63
N ASN A 12 9.32 -0.44 13.67
CA ASN A 12 8.78 0.31 14.80
C ASN A 12 8.36 1.72 14.38
N THR A 13 9.17 2.43 13.59
CA THR A 13 8.80 3.73 13.02
C THR A 13 7.55 3.64 12.15
N LEU A 14 7.41 2.60 11.33
CA LEU A 14 6.18 2.36 10.55
C LEU A 14 4.95 2.19 11.46
N LYS A 15 5.07 1.40 12.53
CA LYS A 15 3.99 1.17 13.50
C LYS A 15 3.62 2.43 14.29
N GLU A 16 4.58 3.30 14.57
CA GLU A 16 4.33 4.57 15.26
C GLU A 16 3.56 5.57 14.37
N ASN A 17 3.82 5.56 13.05
CA ASN A 17 3.23 6.51 12.11
C ASN A 17 1.91 6.02 11.48
N VAL A 18 1.65 4.71 11.46
CA VAL A 18 0.44 4.13 10.87
C VAL A 18 -0.49 3.63 11.97
N LYS A 19 -1.63 4.32 12.13
CA LYS A 19 -2.64 3.99 13.17
C LYS A 19 -3.37 2.67 12.91
N HIS A 20 -3.59 2.32 11.64
CA HIS A 20 -4.38 1.16 11.25
C HIS A 20 -3.72 0.41 10.10
N PHE A 21 -3.56 -0.90 10.25
CA PHE A 21 -3.14 -1.82 9.20
C PHE A 21 -4.31 -2.71 8.78
N ILE A 22 -4.70 -2.64 7.52
CA ILE A 22 -5.79 -3.44 6.95
C ILE A 22 -5.19 -4.40 5.93
N ALA A 23 -5.28 -5.70 6.20
CA ALA A 23 -4.83 -6.73 5.28
C ALA A 23 -6.01 -7.25 4.44
N VAL A 24 -5.88 -7.18 3.11
CA VAL A 24 -6.86 -7.74 2.15
C VAL A 24 -6.24 -8.99 1.54
N LEU A 25 -6.83 -10.15 1.82
CA LEU A 25 -6.30 -11.46 1.43
C LEU A 25 -7.32 -12.23 0.57
N SER A 26 -6.83 -13.11 -0.30
CA SER A 26 -7.68 -14.02 -1.09
C SER A 26 -7.07 -15.41 -1.22
N GLY A 27 -7.91 -16.45 -1.14
CA GLY A 27 -7.46 -17.84 -1.30
C GLY A 27 -7.25 -18.31 -2.75
N LYS A 28 -7.62 -17.50 -3.75
CA LYS A 28 -7.51 -17.83 -5.18
C LYS A 28 -7.24 -16.58 -6.01
N GLY A 29 -6.61 -16.74 -7.18
CA GLY A 29 -6.41 -15.66 -8.15
C GLY A 29 -7.72 -15.22 -8.82
N GLY A 30 -7.80 -13.95 -9.24
CA GLY A 30 -8.93 -13.43 -10.00
C GLY A 30 -10.20 -13.11 -9.21
N VAL A 31 -10.20 -13.22 -7.88
CA VAL A 31 -11.38 -12.93 -7.04
C VAL A 31 -11.63 -11.44 -6.79
N GLY A 32 -10.82 -10.55 -7.38
CA GLY A 32 -10.96 -9.10 -7.21
C GLY A 32 -10.28 -8.52 -5.96
N LYS A 33 -9.33 -9.23 -5.34
CA LYS A 33 -8.55 -8.76 -4.18
C LYS A 33 -8.03 -7.33 -4.38
N THR A 34 -7.33 -7.09 -5.49
CA THR A 34 -6.73 -5.79 -5.82
C THR A 34 -7.78 -4.71 -6.03
N THR A 35 -8.90 -5.05 -6.70
CA THR A 35 -10.03 -4.13 -6.88
C THR A 35 -10.61 -3.68 -5.55
N VAL A 36 -10.82 -4.62 -4.61
CA VAL A 36 -11.32 -4.30 -3.27
C VAL A 36 -10.33 -3.42 -2.51
N SER A 37 -9.03 -3.74 -2.55
CA SER A 37 -7.99 -2.94 -1.88
C SER A 37 -7.95 -1.50 -2.38
N VAL A 38 -8.00 -1.29 -3.71
CA VAL A 38 -7.95 0.05 -4.33
C VAL A 38 -9.20 0.86 -3.99
N ASN A 39 -10.39 0.27 -4.11
CA ASN A 39 -11.64 0.97 -3.80
C ASN A 39 -11.73 1.32 -2.32
N LEU A 40 -11.30 0.42 -1.43
CA LEU A 40 -11.26 0.70 0.01
C LEU A 40 -10.30 1.85 0.32
N ALA A 41 -9.10 1.84 -0.26
CA ALA A 41 -8.13 2.91 -0.06
C ALA A 41 -8.65 4.25 -0.59
N THR A 42 -9.28 4.25 -1.76
CA THR A 42 -9.89 5.45 -2.37
C THR A 42 -11.01 6.00 -1.49
N ALA A 43 -11.94 5.15 -1.03
CA ALA A 43 -13.01 5.57 -0.15
C ALA A 43 -12.49 6.15 1.18
N LEU A 44 -11.44 5.56 1.77
CA LEU A 44 -10.82 6.11 2.98
C LEU A 44 -10.14 7.45 2.70
N ALA A 45 -9.45 7.60 1.56
CA ALA A 45 -8.84 8.87 1.18
C ALA A 45 -9.91 9.96 0.95
N GLU A 46 -11.02 9.64 0.29
CA GLU A 46 -12.17 10.55 0.08
C GLU A 46 -12.83 10.97 1.40
N ASN A 47 -12.79 10.12 2.42
CA ASN A 47 -13.24 10.46 3.77
C ASN A 47 -12.20 11.27 4.59
N GLY A 48 -11.11 11.72 3.95
CA GLY A 48 -10.10 12.61 4.56
C GLY A 48 -9.02 11.90 5.37
N TYR A 49 -8.87 10.58 5.24
CA TYR A 49 -7.79 9.85 5.90
C TYR A 49 -6.50 9.88 5.07
N ASN A 50 -5.35 9.88 5.75
CA ASN A 50 -4.06 9.63 5.11
C ASN A 50 -3.92 8.13 4.87
N VAL A 51 -3.94 7.70 3.61
CA VAL A 51 -3.97 6.29 3.23
C VAL A 51 -2.74 5.95 2.39
N GLY A 52 -2.05 4.87 2.78
CA GLY A 52 -1.06 4.20 1.95
C GLY A 52 -1.60 2.85 1.49
N ILE A 53 -1.24 2.43 0.28
CA ILE A 53 -1.54 1.10 -0.24
C ILE A 53 -0.22 0.41 -0.64
N LEU A 54 -0.07 -0.84 -0.23
CA LEU A 54 1.09 -1.67 -0.53
C LEU A 54 0.60 -2.93 -1.22
N ASP A 55 1.06 -3.18 -2.44
CA ASP A 55 0.91 -4.49 -3.06
C ASP A 55 2.12 -5.37 -2.76
N ILE A 56 1.87 -6.62 -2.43
CA ILE A 56 2.91 -7.65 -2.30
C ILE A 56 2.80 -8.70 -3.42
N ASP A 57 1.86 -8.51 -4.36
CA ASP A 57 1.69 -9.36 -5.54
C ASP A 57 2.76 -9.01 -6.59
N ILE A 58 3.64 -9.96 -6.88
CA ILE A 58 4.81 -9.76 -7.78
C ILE A 58 4.40 -9.60 -9.26
N HIS A 59 3.16 -9.94 -9.62
CA HIS A 59 2.73 -10.14 -11.00
C HIS A 59 2.43 -8.86 -11.81
N GLY A 60 2.54 -7.65 -11.23
CA GLY A 60 2.53 -6.40 -12.00
C GLY A 60 2.13 -5.17 -11.16
N PRO A 61 2.30 -3.94 -11.69
CA PRO A 61 1.91 -2.70 -10.99
C PRO A 61 0.40 -2.46 -11.10
N ASP A 62 -0.42 -3.46 -10.78
CA ASP A 62 -1.87 -3.44 -10.98
C ASP A 62 -2.53 -2.30 -10.20
N ILE A 63 -2.06 -2.04 -8.98
CA ILE A 63 -2.56 -0.94 -8.14
C ILE A 63 -2.26 0.42 -8.78
N VAL A 64 -1.03 0.64 -9.26
CA VAL A 64 -0.62 1.91 -9.89
C VAL A 64 -1.47 2.18 -11.12
N ARG A 65 -1.71 1.15 -11.93
CA ARG A 65 -2.56 1.24 -13.11
C ARG A 65 -4.02 1.54 -12.75
N MET A 66 -4.55 0.90 -11.70
CA MET A 66 -5.93 1.14 -11.23
C MET A 66 -6.12 2.54 -10.64
N LEU A 67 -5.08 3.12 -10.06
CA LEU A 67 -5.08 4.51 -9.56
C LEU A 67 -4.87 5.55 -10.68
N GLY A 68 -4.81 5.13 -11.96
CA GLY A 68 -4.63 6.01 -13.11
C GLY A 68 -3.20 6.52 -13.31
N GLY A 69 -2.23 5.97 -12.58
CA GLY A 69 -0.81 6.28 -12.74
C GLY A 69 -0.22 5.60 -13.97
N ASN A 70 0.29 6.39 -14.92
CA ASN A 70 1.08 5.89 -16.06
C ASN A 70 2.59 5.80 -15.74
N ALA A 71 2.99 6.15 -14.52
CA ALA A 71 4.38 6.16 -14.07
C ALA A 71 4.57 5.16 -12.93
N LEU A 72 5.72 4.48 -12.92
CA LEU A 72 6.18 3.75 -11.74
C LEU A 72 6.23 4.72 -10.55
N PRO A 73 5.90 4.28 -9.31
CA PRO A 73 6.00 5.13 -8.13
C PRO A 73 7.41 5.72 -8.07
N SER A 74 7.50 7.03 -8.24
CA SER A 74 8.74 7.76 -8.06
C SER A 74 8.96 7.93 -6.57
N VAL A 75 10.16 7.59 -6.13
CA VAL A 75 10.64 7.93 -4.80
C VAL A 75 11.25 9.31 -4.93
N ASP A 76 10.61 10.31 -4.35
CA ASP A 76 11.26 11.59 -4.06
C ASP A 76 12.13 11.44 -2.80
#